data_AF-A0A920R841-F1
#
_entry.id   AF-A0A920R841-F1
#
_cell.length_a   1.000
_cell.length_b   1.000
_cell.length_c   1.000
_cell.angle_alpha   90.00
_cell.angle_beta   90.00
_cell.angle_gamma   90.00
#
_symmetry.space_group_name_H-M   'P 1'
#
loop_
_entity.id
_entity.type
_entity.pdbx_description
1 polymer ?
#
loop_
_entity_poly.entity_id
_entity_poly.type
_entity_poly.pdbx_seq_one_letter_code
_entity_poly.pdbx_strand_id
1 'polypeptide(L)'
;MSFTAHDANKEFEHKVPSIAKRVEALQKLQQAGWSIALRFEPIIWEQNLIENYQILFDEIFSSINANGVHTASIGEFRMPTGFYKNIVKLYLDEALYARETKTEDGMITLASDNNDPMQELEQLLLGYVSPEQYYRCA
;
A
#
# COMPACT_ATOMS: atom_id res chain seq x y z
N MET A 1 7.29 1.20 -7.50
CA MET A 1 7.75 0.44 -6.32
C MET A 1 6.60 0.33 -5.36
N SER A 2 6.29 -0.87 -4.89
CA SER A 2 5.17 -1.11 -3.98
C SER A 2 5.61 -1.14 -2.53
N PHE A 3 4.78 -0.59 -1.66
CA PHE A 3 4.98 -0.54 -0.22
C PHE A 3 3.66 -0.84 0.51
N THR A 4 3.83 -1.47 1.66
CA THR A 4 2.83 -1.64 2.72
C THR A 4 3.47 -1.14 4.02
N ALA A 5 2.66 -0.82 5.03
CA ALA A 5 3.16 -0.47 6.35
C ALA A 5 4.07 -1.57 6.93
N HIS A 6 4.97 -1.22 7.86
CA HIS A 6 5.97 -2.16 8.39
C HIS A 6 5.37 -3.45 8.96
N ASP A 7 4.27 -3.35 9.70
CA ASP A 7 3.60 -4.52 10.30
C ASP A 7 3.01 -5.42 9.21
N ALA A 8 2.22 -4.87 8.30
CA ALA A 8 1.68 -5.59 7.14
C ALA A 8 2.79 -6.18 6.23
N ASN A 9 3.90 -5.47 6.02
CA ASN A 9 5.03 -5.97 5.26
C ASN A 9 5.63 -7.22 5.91
N LYS A 10 5.86 -7.17 7.22
CA LYS A 10 6.43 -8.26 8.00
C LYS A 10 5.50 -9.46 8.05
N GLU A 11 4.21 -9.22 8.18
CA GLU A 11 3.19 -10.26 8.29
C GLU A 11 2.93 -10.94 6.95
N PHE A 12 2.75 -10.20 5.85
CA PHE A 12 2.20 -10.76 4.61
C PHE A 12 3.20 -10.84 3.43
N GLU A 13 4.23 -10.00 3.36
CA GLU A 13 5.12 -9.94 2.20
C GLU A 13 6.36 -10.85 2.36
N HIS A 14 6.13 -12.16 2.46
CA HIS A 14 7.23 -13.10 2.62
C HIS A 14 8.16 -13.15 1.39
N LYS A 15 9.46 -13.27 1.64
CA LYS A 15 10.52 -13.42 0.62
C LYS A 15 10.65 -12.24 -0.36
N VAL A 16 10.15 -11.06 0.01
CA VAL A 16 10.39 -9.81 -0.74
C VAL A 16 11.55 -9.00 -0.15
N PRO A 17 12.13 -8.02 -0.87
CA PRO A 17 13.10 -7.11 -0.30
C PRO A 17 12.50 -6.25 0.82
N SER A 18 13.30 -5.96 1.86
CA SER A 18 12.89 -5.03 2.92
C SER A 18 12.54 -3.64 2.36
N ILE A 19 11.74 -2.87 3.11
CA ILE A 19 11.40 -1.48 2.80
C ILE A 19 12.67 -0.66 2.53
N ALA A 20 13.68 -0.75 3.41
CA ALA A 20 14.96 -0.07 3.23
C ALA A 20 15.65 -0.39 1.88
N LYS A 21 15.66 -1.66 1.45
CA LYS A 21 16.24 -2.04 0.14
C LYS A 21 15.44 -1.49 -1.04
N ARG A 22 14.11 -1.40 -0.91
CA ARG A 22 13.24 -0.77 -1.92
C ARG A 22 13.51 0.73 -2.01
N VAL A 23 13.66 1.42 -0.89
CA VAL A 23 14.02 2.84 -0.83
C VAL A 23 15.40 3.10 -1.45
N GLU A 24 16.40 2.28 -1.11
CA GLU A 24 17.74 2.37 -1.73
C GLU A 24 17.69 2.23 -3.26
N ALA A 25 16.86 1.32 -3.77
CA ALA A 25 16.66 1.16 -5.21
C ALA A 25 16.01 2.40 -5.84
N LEU A 26 15.03 3.01 -5.17
CA LEU A 26 14.42 4.27 -5.61
C LEU A 26 15.43 5.42 -5.67
N GLN A 27 16.29 5.54 -4.66
CA GLN A 27 17.35 6.56 -4.64
C GLN A 27 18.30 6.39 -5.82
N LYS A 28 18.74 5.15 -6.11
CA LYS A 28 19.60 4.84 -7.26
C LYS A 28 18.94 5.22 -8.58
N LEU A 29 17.64 4.97 -8.73
CA LEU A 29 16.88 5.36 -9.92
C LEU A 29 16.84 6.89 -10.08
N GLN A 30 16.55 7.63 -9.01
CA GLN A 30 16.53 9.09 -9.05
C GLN A 30 17.92 9.69 -9.34
N GLN A 31 18.98 9.12 -8.76
CA GLN A 31 20.37 9.52 -9.04
C GLN A 31 20.74 9.30 -10.51
N ALA A 32 20.18 8.29 -11.15
CA ALA A 32 20.33 8.02 -12.57
C ALA A 32 19.38 8.87 -13.47
N GLY A 33 18.62 9.80 -12.89
CA GLY A 33 17.75 10.71 -13.62
C GLY A 33 16.37 10.16 -13.97
N TRP A 34 15.97 9.02 -13.40
CA TRP A 34 14.64 8.44 -13.64
C TRP A 34 13.60 9.01 -12.70
N SER A 35 12.44 9.35 -13.25
CA SER A 35 11.24 9.55 -12.44
C SER A 35 10.75 8.21 -11.91
N ILE A 36 10.25 8.21 -10.67
CA ILE A 36 9.81 6.99 -9.97
C ILE A 36 8.31 7.00 -9.70
N ALA A 37 7.73 5.80 -9.59
CA ALA A 37 6.34 5.64 -9.15
C ALA A 37 6.29 4.90 -7.81
N LEU A 38 5.43 5.36 -6.91
CA LEU A 38 5.15 4.79 -5.59
C LEU A 38 3.75 4.18 -5.58
N ARG A 39 3.61 2.97 -5.05
CA ARG A 39 2.34 2.24 -4.96
C ARG A 39 2.15 1.80 -3.51
N PHE A 40 1.15 2.34 -2.83
CA PHE A 40 0.76 1.97 -1.48
C PHE A 40 -0.47 1.06 -1.59
N GLU A 41 -0.21 -0.18 -1.98
CA GLU A 41 -1.24 -1.17 -2.27
C GLU A 41 -0.71 -2.59 -1.96
N PRO A 42 -1.50 -3.45 -1.29
CA PRO A 42 -2.84 -3.17 -0.77
C PRO A 42 -2.83 -2.40 0.56
N ILE A 43 -3.79 -1.50 0.75
CA ILE A 43 -4.16 -1.01 2.08
C ILE A 43 -4.93 -2.13 2.80
N ILE A 44 -4.41 -2.54 3.94
CA ILE A 44 -5.01 -3.53 4.84
C ILE A 44 -5.41 -2.80 6.11
N TRP A 45 -6.70 -2.85 6.45
CA TRP A 45 -7.22 -2.12 7.60
C TRP A 45 -6.74 -2.74 8.91
N GLU A 46 -5.97 -1.98 9.68
CA GLU A 46 -5.43 -2.37 10.98
C GLU A 46 -5.56 -1.23 11.99
N GLN A 47 -5.38 -1.54 13.27
CA GLN A 47 -5.32 -0.52 14.30
C GLN A 47 -4.10 0.39 14.05
N ASN A 48 -4.25 1.70 14.23
CA ASN A 48 -3.19 2.71 14.02
C ASN A 48 -2.70 2.82 12.56
N LEU A 49 -3.50 2.44 11.57
CA LEU A 49 -3.16 2.53 10.14
C LEU A 49 -2.48 3.87 9.78
N ILE A 50 -3.08 4.99 10.17
CA ILE A 50 -2.60 6.33 9.80
C ILE A 50 -1.21 6.61 10.39
N GLU A 51 -0.99 6.23 11.65
CA GLU A 51 0.31 6.39 12.31
C GLU A 51 1.37 5.50 11.65
N ASN A 52 1.01 4.27 11.30
CA ASN A 52 1.90 3.33 10.63
C ASN A 52 2.32 3.83 9.23
N TYR A 53 1.39 4.41 8.47
CA TYR A 53 1.69 5.00 7.17
C TYR A 53 2.43 6.34 7.28
N GLN A 54 2.18 7.15 8.30
CA GLN A 54 2.96 8.35 8.59
C GLN A 54 4.45 8.01 8.75
N ILE A 55 4.76 6.98 9.56
CA ILE A 55 6.15 6.51 9.76
C ILE A 55 6.77 6.06 8.44
N LEU A 56 6.03 5.28 7.64
CA LEU A 56 6.49 4.80 6.33
C LEU A 56 6.76 5.96 5.37
N PHE A 57 5.86 6.94 5.30
CA PHE A 57 6.01 8.10 4.42
C PHE A 57 7.20 8.95 4.85
N ASP A 58 7.37 9.22 6.14
CA ASP A 58 8.54 9.93 6.66
C ASP A 58 9.86 9.23 6.29
N GLU A 59 9.92 7.90 6.41
CA GLU A 59 11.10 7.12 6.01
C GLU A 59 11.39 7.23 4.50
N ILE A 60 10.36 7.08 3.66
CA ILE A 60 10.51 7.14 2.20
C ILE A 60 10.91 8.56 1.77
N PHE A 61 10.13 9.57 2.13
CA PHE A 61 10.27 10.93 1.63
C PHE A 61 11.41 11.71 2.29
N SER A 62 11.97 11.26 3.42
CA SER A 62 13.27 11.74 3.90
C SER A 62 14.45 11.23 3.06
N SER A 63 14.25 10.17 2.28
CA SER A 63 15.30 9.49 1.52
C SER A 63 15.26 9.80 0.01
N ILE A 64 14.09 10.15 -0.54
CA ILE A 64 13.90 10.42 -1.98
C ILE A 64 13.57 11.89 -2.24
N ASN A 65 13.78 12.35 -3.47
CA ASN A 65 13.29 13.65 -3.94
C ASN A 65 11.82 13.55 -4.35
N ALA A 66 10.90 14.18 -3.61
CA ALA A 66 9.47 14.20 -3.93
C ALA A 66 9.16 14.78 -5.32
N ASN A 67 9.94 15.75 -5.81
CA ASN A 67 9.77 16.31 -7.15
C ASN A 67 10.12 15.31 -8.27
N GLY A 68 10.90 14.26 -7.94
CA GLY A 68 11.22 13.17 -8.86
C GLY A 68 10.20 12.02 -8.84
N VAL A 69 9.10 12.17 -8.09
CA VAL A 69 7.98 11.22 -8.13
C VAL A 69 7.09 11.56 -9.32
N HIS A 70 6.93 10.62 -10.24
CA HIS A 70 5.99 10.74 -11.34
C HIS A 70 4.56 10.47 -10.89
N THR A 71 4.37 9.42 -10.08
CA THR A 71 3.05 9.04 -9.58
C THR A 71 3.15 8.37 -8.22
N ALA A 72 2.27 8.73 -7.31
CA ALA A 72 1.98 7.98 -6.09
C ALA A 72 0.52 7.53 -6.11
N SER A 73 0.24 6.30 -5.68
CA SER A 73 -1.14 5.81 -5.56
C SER A 73 -1.38 5.03 -4.30
N ILE A 74 -2.62 5.06 -3.85
CA ILE A 74 -3.15 4.24 -2.76
C ILE A 74 -4.21 3.32 -3.37
N GLY A 75 -4.20 2.05 -2.98
CA GLY A 75 -5.17 1.05 -3.45
C GLY A 75 -5.51 0.05 -2.36
N GLU A 76 -6.82 -0.20 -2.17
CA GLU A 76 -7.31 -1.15 -1.18
C GLU A 76 -7.01 -2.61 -1.56
N PHE A 77 -7.04 -3.50 -0.55
CA PHE A 77 -7.05 -4.92 -0.80
C PHE A 77 -8.21 -5.32 -1.71
N ARG A 78 -7.87 -5.88 -2.87
CA ARG A 78 -8.84 -6.46 -3.80
C ARG A 78 -8.30 -7.69 -4.50
N MET A 79 -9.18 -8.66 -4.76
CA MET A 79 -8.81 -9.90 -5.46
C MET A 79 -9.99 -10.44 -6.26
N PRO A 80 -9.79 -10.99 -7.47
CA PRO A 80 -10.90 -11.65 -8.17
C PRO A 80 -11.44 -12.84 -7.37
N THR A 81 -12.77 -12.97 -7.31
CA THR A 81 -13.47 -14.00 -6.52
C THR A 81 -12.96 -15.42 -6.75
N GLY A 82 -12.61 -15.76 -7.99
CA GLY A 82 -12.05 -17.07 -8.34
C GLY A 82 -10.69 -17.34 -7.66
N PHE A 83 -9.82 -16.33 -7.57
CA PHE A 83 -8.54 -16.43 -6.87
C PHE A 83 -8.74 -16.52 -5.36
N TYR A 84 -9.66 -15.72 -4.81
CA TYR A 84 -9.94 -15.72 -3.38
C TYR A 84 -10.39 -17.10 -2.86
N LYS A 85 -11.28 -17.78 -3.60
CA LYS A 85 -11.73 -19.15 -3.24
C LYS A 85 -10.60 -20.17 -3.16
N ASN A 86 -9.51 -19.95 -3.90
CA ASN A 86 -8.35 -20.83 -3.88
C ASN A 86 -7.39 -20.42 -2.76
N ILE A 87 -7.14 -19.12 -2.56
CA ILE A 87 -6.15 -18.64 -1.57
C ILE A 87 -6.56 -18.96 -0.13
N VAL A 88 -7.85 -18.84 0.19
CA VAL A 88 -8.40 -19.19 1.52
C VAL A 88 -8.16 -20.67 1.85
N LYS A 89 -8.17 -21.56 0.84
CA LYS A 89 -7.91 -22.99 1.03
C LYS A 89 -6.43 -23.32 1.17
N LEU A 90 -5.56 -22.52 0.56
CA LEU A 90 -4.12 -22.69 0.63
C LEU A 90 -3.54 -22.18 1.94
N TYR A 91 -4.16 -21.14 2.50
CA TYR A 91 -3.71 -20.46 3.71
C TYR A 91 -4.86 -20.40 4.74
N LEU A 92 -5.27 -21.57 5.22
CA LEU A 92 -6.39 -21.70 6.17
C LEU A 92 -6.13 -20.99 7.51
N ASP A 93 -4.85 -20.89 7.90
CA ASP A 93 -4.43 -20.29 9.17
C ASP A 93 -4.10 -18.79 9.03
N GLU A 94 -4.31 -18.20 7.85
CA GLU A 94 -4.05 -16.79 7.61
C GLU A 94 -5.24 -15.93 8.04
N ALA A 95 -5.04 -15.15 9.12
CA ALA A 95 -6.08 -14.35 9.75
C ALA A 95 -6.68 -13.31 8.79
N LEU A 96 -5.89 -12.79 7.85
CA LEU A 96 -6.36 -11.85 6.82
C LEU A 96 -7.56 -12.40 6.03
N TYR A 97 -7.56 -13.70 5.72
CA TYR A 97 -8.60 -14.34 4.92
C TYR A 97 -9.81 -14.82 5.75
N ALA A 98 -9.72 -14.74 7.08
CA ALA A 98 -10.85 -14.97 7.99
C ALA A 98 -11.71 -13.72 8.22
N ARG A 99 -11.25 -12.54 7.76
CA ARG A 99 -11.96 -11.27 7.90
C ARG A 99 -13.22 -11.22 7.05
N GLU A 100 -14.16 -10.38 7.44
CA GLU A 100 -15.34 -10.11 6.64
C GLU A 100 -14.96 -9.44 5.30
N THR A 101 -15.57 -9.92 4.22
CA THR A 101 -15.29 -9.45 2.86
C THR A 101 -16.57 -9.06 2.15
N LYS A 102 -16.47 -8.07 1.26
CA LYS A 102 -17.54 -7.71 0.32
C LYS A 102 -17.19 -8.20 -1.08
N THR A 103 -18.21 -8.54 -1.87
CA THR A 103 -18.05 -8.90 -3.28
C THR A 103 -18.76 -7.88 -4.15
N GLU A 104 -18.02 -7.21 -5.02
CA GLU A 104 -18.55 -6.24 -5.99
C GLU A 104 -17.88 -6.47 -7.34
N ASP A 105 -18.67 -6.54 -8.41
CA ASP A 105 -18.19 -6.73 -9.80
C ASP A 105 -17.17 -7.87 -10.01
N GLY A 106 -17.35 -8.98 -9.28
CA GLY A 106 -16.46 -10.15 -9.37
C GLY A 106 -15.14 -10.01 -8.62
N MET A 107 -14.96 -8.91 -7.88
CA MET A 107 -13.84 -8.63 -6.99
C MET A 107 -14.25 -8.78 -5.53
N ILE A 108 -13.33 -9.27 -4.70
CA ILE A 108 -13.41 -9.37 -3.25
C ILE A 108 -12.61 -8.22 -2.65
N THR A 109 -13.19 -7.50 -1.70
CA THR A 109 -12.52 -6.48 -0.87
C THR A 109 -12.74 -6.78 0.62
N LEU A 110 -11.89 -6.25 1.49
CA LEU A 110 -12.10 -6.34 2.94
C LEU A 110 -13.23 -5.39 3.35
N ALA A 111 -14.14 -5.84 4.20
CA ALA A 111 -15.14 -4.96 4.79
C ALA A 111 -14.46 -3.98 5.76
N SER A 112 -14.88 -2.71 5.72
CA SER A 112 -14.45 -1.66 6.64
C SER A 112 -15.64 -1.13 7.45
N ASP A 113 -15.37 -0.80 8.72
CA ASP A 113 -16.36 -0.29 9.66
C ASP A 113 -16.45 1.25 9.56
N ASN A 114 -17.12 1.75 8.51
CA ASN A 114 -17.69 3.10 8.31
C ASN A 114 -16.87 4.38 8.55
N ASN A 115 -15.71 4.33 9.20
CA ASN A 115 -14.72 5.39 9.08
C ASN A 115 -14.14 5.26 7.67
N ASP A 116 -13.81 6.38 7.01
CA ASP A 116 -13.12 6.38 5.71
C ASP A 116 -11.61 6.67 5.91
N PRO A 117 -10.81 5.74 6.46
CA PRO A 117 -9.37 5.92 6.60
C PRO A 117 -8.65 6.00 5.25
N MET A 118 -9.31 5.68 4.11
CA MET A 118 -8.72 5.97 2.80
C MET A 118 -8.60 7.47 2.58
N GLN A 119 -9.65 8.23 2.93
CA GLN A 119 -9.63 9.68 2.76
C GLN A 119 -8.55 10.32 3.65
N GLU A 120 -8.41 9.87 4.90
CA GLU A 120 -7.38 10.36 5.80
C GLU A 120 -5.97 10.01 5.31
N LEU A 121 -5.76 8.78 4.85
CA LEU A 121 -4.49 8.34 4.28
C LEU A 121 -4.13 9.09 2.98
N GLU A 122 -5.15 9.41 2.17
CA GLU A 122 -4.98 10.25 0.98
C GLU A 122 -4.55 11.67 1.35
N GLN A 123 -5.20 12.30 2.33
CA GLN A 123 -4.77 13.61 2.84
C GLN A 123 -3.36 13.56 3.40
N LEU A 124 -3.01 12.48 4.09
CA LEU A 124 -1.66 12.26 4.60
C LEU A 124 -0.63 12.23 3.48
N LEU A 125 -0.87 11.43 2.44
CA LEU A 125 0.05 11.31 1.30
C LEU A 125 0.19 12.63 0.53
N LEU A 126 -0.89 13.40 0.39
CA LEU A 126 -0.87 14.74 -0.23
C LEU A 126 -0.03 15.76 0.57
N GLY A 127 0.37 15.45 1.81
CA GLY A 127 1.40 16.20 2.54
C GLY A 127 2.82 16.01 2.00
N TYR A 128 3.06 14.94 1.23
CA TYR A 128 4.38 14.56 0.70
C TYR A 128 4.51 14.70 -0.81
N VAL A 129 3.39 14.62 -1.54
CA VAL A 129 3.33 14.74 -3.00
C VAL A 129 2.27 15.75 -3.41
N SER A 130 2.41 16.35 -4.59
CA SER A 130 1.40 17.25 -5.13
C SER A 130 0.17 16.49 -5.65
N PRO A 131 -1.00 17.14 -5.74
CA PRO A 131 -2.21 16.51 -6.28
C PRO A 131 -2.04 15.94 -7.69
N GLU A 132 -1.20 16.56 -8.53
CA GLU A 132 -0.93 16.10 -9.91
C GLU A 132 -0.10 14.81 -9.95
N GLN A 133 0.64 14.53 -8.88
CA GLN A 133 1.40 13.29 -8.73
C GLN A 133 0.52 12.16 -8.14
N TYR A 134 -0.63 12.48 -7.56
CA TYR A 134 -1.47 11.48 -6.90
C TYR A 134 -2.51 10.86 -7.85
N TYR A 135 -2.72 9.56 -7.71
CA TYR A 135 -3.79 8.83 -8.38
C TYR A 135 -4.41 7.82 -7.41
N ARG A 136 -5.74 7.84 -7.25
CA ARG A 136 -6.46 6.81 -6.50
C ARG A 136 -6.76 5.62 -7.41
N CYS A 137 -6.29 4.43 -7.04
CA CYS A 137 -6.63 3.21 -7.75
C CYS A 137 -8.09 2.83 -7.42
N ALA A 138 -9.00 3.03 -8.37
CA ALA A 138 -10.35 2.47 -8.33
C ALA A 138 -10.34 0.97 -8.66
#